data_AF-A0A914N1F2-F1
#
_entry.id   AF-A0A914N1F2-F1
#
_cell.length_a   1.000
_cell.length_b   1.000
_cell.length_c   1.000
_cell.angle_alpha   90.00
_cell.angle_beta   90.00
_cell.angle_gamma   90.00
#
_symmetry.space_group_name_H-M   'P 1'
#
loop_
_entity.id
_entity.type
_entity.pdbx_description
1 polymer ?
#
loop_
_entity_poly.entity_id
_entity_poly.type
_entity_poly.pdbx_seq_one_letter_code
_entity_poly.pdbx_strand_id
1 'polypeptide(L)'
;MNLYEEAAKCLYKIASRKCAKSIETPIVVSLFRDAPMQRILTAANLAAADSSTSCEHYKYLKALLDLLCALGIHLSEVWTYVMKPPPNFSLYISALSAFFVHPSIYIRAETAQVIATFCSNEKISTNEDFLKYIPQLLKVLPRTMSKSCSPTIGQEDLTFQYSRMDYENKEDLQREYLRIREYCLRIIRETMPNHFDKLFEVVNDWVVNRCVVQPQEVTSDEWELMKRFLTAVITGSYQNELLTTLEVRKKYLQLFDVIFNCCLNILNSSGTTAPTTLPNFMNGLLSTLSSFFQIFENFGERILNVLDLLKLILLINNENNLNVEITATKRHCIALLLKIVSVFPEQVKPYARNVFDLVGQVSNNVSMMQRSNLVHVLASLSNLASTVEEKTLFLRNAISYDINYIETEPFSASMENFLNNTGLSFAPDLKAIASQSCPYYLSRLNVCLFFFYFFLGRVWVSLWGCLGIC
;
A
#
# COMPACT_ATOMS: atom_id res chain seq x y z
N MET A 1 -17.35 -38.05 11.17
CA MET A 1 -17.84 -36.77 11.73
C MET A 1 -17.52 -36.78 13.21
N ASN A 2 -16.61 -35.92 13.65
CA ASN A 2 -16.05 -35.96 15.00
C ASN A 2 -17.02 -35.28 16.00
N LEU A 3 -17.44 -35.98 17.05
CA LEU A 3 -18.35 -35.45 18.08
C LEU A 3 -17.88 -34.11 18.65
N TYR A 4 -16.57 -33.93 18.79
CA TYR A 4 -15.96 -32.72 19.34
C TYR A 4 -16.12 -31.51 18.40
N GLU A 5 -16.05 -31.71 17.09
CA GLU A 5 -16.25 -30.66 16.08
C GLU A 5 -17.70 -30.17 16.10
N GLU A 6 -18.67 -31.09 16.15
CA GLU A 6 -20.08 -30.73 16.22
C GLU A 6 -20.44 -30.04 17.54
N ALA A 7 -19.85 -30.48 18.65
CA ALA A 7 -20.00 -29.78 19.93
C ALA A 7 -19.46 -28.33 19.86
N ALA A 8 -18.30 -28.10 19.24
CA ALA A 8 -17.75 -26.76 19.03
C ALA A 8 -18.68 -25.91 18.15
N LYS A 9 -19.21 -26.45 17.04
CA LYS A 9 -20.19 -25.76 16.18
C LYS A 9 -21.49 -25.42 16.92
N CYS A 10 -21.98 -26.30 17.78
CA CYS A 10 -23.14 -26.03 18.63
C CYS A 10 -22.87 -24.88 19.61
N LEU A 11 -21.72 -24.88 20.26
CA LEU A 11 -21.31 -23.78 21.14
C LEU A 11 -21.14 -22.48 20.36
N TYR A 12 -20.55 -22.52 19.16
CA TYR A 12 -20.43 -21.36 18.27
C TYR A 12 -21.81 -20.78 17.95
N LYS A 13 -22.79 -21.63 17.61
CA LYS A 13 -24.18 -21.20 17.36
C LYS A 13 -24.87 -20.63 18.59
N ILE A 14 -24.41 -20.93 19.80
CA ILE A 14 -24.92 -20.33 21.04
C ILE A 14 -24.23 -18.98 21.28
N ALA A 15 -22.91 -18.93 21.10
CA ALA A 15 -22.11 -17.71 21.24
C ALA A 15 -22.46 -16.63 20.21
N SER A 16 -22.87 -17.03 19.00
CA SER A 16 -23.21 -16.12 17.88
C SER A 16 -24.68 -15.67 17.85
N ARG A 17 -25.48 -16.01 18.88
CA ARG A 17 -26.91 -15.61 18.91
C ARG A 17 -27.05 -14.13 19.18
N LYS A 18 -27.57 -13.39 18.21
CA LYS A 18 -28.04 -12.03 18.40
C LYS A 18 -29.38 -12.06 19.15
N CYS A 19 -29.34 -11.72 20.43
CA CYS A 19 -30.52 -11.64 21.30
C CYS A 19 -30.54 -10.29 22.02
N ALA A 20 -31.57 -10.04 22.83
CA ALA A 20 -31.56 -8.90 23.74
C ALA A 20 -30.31 -8.98 24.67
N LYS A 21 -29.64 -7.85 24.89
CA LYS A 21 -28.36 -7.79 25.63
C LYS A 21 -28.45 -8.33 27.06
N SER A 22 -29.63 -8.27 27.68
CA SER A 22 -29.93 -8.88 28.99
C SER A 22 -29.81 -10.40 29.00
N ILE A 23 -30.05 -11.07 27.87
CA ILE A 23 -29.96 -12.53 27.71
C ILE A 23 -28.58 -12.95 27.23
N GLU A 24 -27.96 -12.14 26.37
CA GLU A 24 -26.64 -12.41 25.79
C GLU A 24 -25.51 -12.31 26.82
N THR A 25 -25.56 -11.28 27.68
CA THR A 25 -24.48 -10.99 28.65
C THR A 25 -24.18 -12.18 29.57
N PRO A 26 -25.15 -12.84 30.23
CA PRO A 26 -24.87 -13.99 31.08
C PRO A 26 -24.28 -15.19 30.33
N ILE A 27 -24.67 -15.41 29.07
CA ILE A 27 -24.18 -16.53 28.25
C ILE A 27 -22.71 -16.32 27.92
N VAL A 28 -22.38 -15.13 27.39
CA VAL A 28 -21.00 -14.78 27.03
C VAL A 28 -20.12 -14.84 28.27
N VAL A 29 -20.48 -14.17 29.36
CA VAL A 29 -19.68 -14.14 30.60
C VAL A 29 -19.51 -15.54 31.21
N SER A 30 -20.49 -16.43 31.08
CA SER A 30 -20.38 -17.81 31.59
C SER A 30 -19.32 -18.64 30.86
N LEU A 31 -19.12 -18.40 29.56
CA LEU A 31 -18.09 -19.10 28.76
C LEU A 31 -16.66 -18.61 29.06
N PHE A 32 -16.52 -17.46 29.73
CA PHE A 32 -15.24 -16.94 30.21
C PHE A 32 -14.86 -17.47 31.62
N ARG A 33 -15.75 -18.22 32.30
CA ARG A 33 -15.40 -18.86 33.59
C ARG A 33 -14.32 -19.93 33.42
N ASP A 34 -13.69 -20.30 34.54
CA ASP A 34 -12.51 -21.16 34.56
C ASP A 34 -12.71 -22.48 33.78
N ALA A 35 -13.74 -23.26 34.13
CA ALA A 35 -13.95 -24.57 33.53
C ALA A 35 -14.25 -24.52 32.02
N PRO A 36 -15.16 -23.67 31.50
CA PRO A 36 -15.38 -23.55 30.06
C PRO A 36 -14.14 -23.05 29.30
N MET A 37 -13.53 -21.93 29.74
CA MET A 37 -12.41 -21.32 29.03
C MET A 37 -11.19 -22.27 28.98
N GLN A 38 -10.82 -22.89 30.10
CA GLN A 38 -9.71 -23.84 30.14
C GLN A 38 -9.95 -25.04 29.22
N ARG A 39 -11.17 -25.58 29.17
CA ARG A 39 -11.50 -26.72 28.30
C ARG A 39 -11.41 -26.35 26.82
N ILE A 40 -11.97 -25.20 26.44
CA ILE A 40 -11.92 -24.72 25.04
C ILE A 40 -10.46 -24.52 24.61
N LEU A 41 -9.65 -23.84 25.42
CA LEU A 41 -8.25 -23.57 25.08
C LEU A 41 -7.38 -24.81 25.10
N THR A 42 -7.61 -25.74 26.04
CA THR A 42 -6.89 -27.03 26.06
C THR A 42 -7.21 -27.83 24.80
N ALA A 43 -8.49 -27.90 24.41
CA ALA A 43 -8.89 -28.57 23.18
C ALA A 43 -8.28 -27.91 21.93
N ALA A 44 -8.21 -26.57 21.90
CA ALA A 44 -7.60 -25.85 20.80
C ALA A 44 -6.09 -26.10 20.70
N ASN A 45 -5.37 -26.14 21.82
CA ASN A 45 -3.95 -26.48 21.84
C ASN A 45 -3.68 -27.91 21.34
N LEU A 46 -4.49 -28.88 21.76
CA LEU A 46 -4.39 -30.26 21.29
C LEU A 46 -4.69 -30.37 19.79
N ALA A 47 -5.72 -29.69 19.31
CA ALA A 47 -6.05 -29.67 17.89
C ALA A 47 -4.96 -28.97 17.05
N ALA A 48 -4.34 -27.90 17.58
CA ALA A 48 -3.29 -27.16 16.90
C ALA A 48 -2.02 -28.00 16.69
N ALA A 49 -1.64 -28.84 17.67
CA ALA A 49 -0.43 -29.65 17.62
C ALA A 49 -0.34 -30.55 16.37
N ASP A 50 -1.47 -31.13 15.95
CA ASP A 50 -1.54 -32.07 14.81
C ASP A 50 -2.19 -31.46 13.55
N SER A 51 -2.53 -30.17 13.60
CA SER A 51 -3.31 -29.51 12.54
C SER A 51 -2.56 -29.33 11.21
N SER A 52 -1.23 -29.28 11.22
CA SER A 52 -0.44 -29.12 9.99
C SER A 52 -0.44 -30.39 9.14
N THR A 53 -0.60 -31.56 9.75
CA THR A 53 -0.57 -32.86 9.08
C THR A 53 -1.94 -33.53 8.98
N SER A 54 -2.94 -33.06 9.72
CA SER A 54 -4.27 -33.65 9.76
C SER A 54 -5.38 -32.64 9.45
N CYS A 55 -6.05 -32.85 8.32
CA CYS A 55 -7.21 -32.05 7.91
C CYS A 55 -8.35 -32.09 8.94
N GLU A 56 -8.55 -33.22 9.63
CA GLU A 56 -9.59 -33.34 10.66
C GLU A 56 -9.26 -32.53 11.92
N HIS A 57 -8.00 -32.55 12.38
CA HIS A 57 -7.56 -31.69 13.49
C HIS A 57 -7.63 -30.21 13.10
N TYR A 58 -7.30 -29.87 11.85
CA TYR A 58 -7.42 -28.51 11.36
C TYR A 58 -8.87 -28.02 11.29
N LYS A 59 -9.81 -28.84 10.79
CA LYS A 59 -11.26 -28.52 10.82
C LYS A 59 -11.76 -28.30 12.24
N TYR A 60 -11.35 -29.16 13.17
CA TYR A 60 -11.72 -29.01 14.58
C TYR A 60 -11.15 -27.73 15.19
N LEU A 61 -9.89 -27.41 14.89
CA LEU A 61 -9.24 -26.16 15.29
C LEU A 61 -9.99 -24.94 14.75
N LYS A 62 -10.40 -24.95 13.48
CA LYS A 62 -11.21 -23.88 12.87
C LYS A 62 -12.54 -23.71 13.60
N ALA A 63 -13.25 -24.80 13.89
CA ALA A 63 -14.51 -24.73 14.64
C ALA A 63 -14.34 -24.14 16.05
N LEU A 64 -13.24 -24.46 16.74
CA LEU A 64 -12.91 -23.87 18.04
C LEU A 64 -12.52 -22.39 17.93
N LEU A 65 -11.78 -22.03 16.88
CA LEU A 65 -11.44 -20.64 16.60
C LEU A 65 -12.68 -19.81 16.30
N ASP A 66 -13.60 -20.31 15.46
CA ASP A 66 -14.85 -19.62 15.13
C ASP A 66 -15.66 -19.35 16.41
N LEU A 67 -15.73 -20.34 17.32
CA LEU A 67 -16.31 -20.17 18.66
C LEU A 67 -15.61 -19.05 19.44
N LEU A 68 -14.28 -19.08 19.54
CA LEU A 68 -13.51 -18.07 20.27
C LEU A 68 -13.64 -16.68 19.65
N CYS A 69 -13.71 -16.57 18.33
CA CYS A 69 -13.85 -15.29 17.63
C CYS A 69 -15.26 -14.73 17.79
N ALA A 70 -16.30 -15.56 17.68
CA ALA A 70 -17.66 -15.16 18.00
C ALA A 70 -17.77 -14.67 19.44
N LEU A 71 -17.16 -15.38 20.40
CA LEU A 71 -17.12 -14.94 21.80
C LEU A 71 -16.44 -13.59 21.96
N GLY A 72 -15.34 -13.33 21.26
CA GLY A 72 -14.67 -12.03 21.30
C GLY A 72 -15.52 -10.90 20.75
N ILE A 73 -16.10 -11.09 19.56
CA ILE A 73 -16.98 -10.09 18.94
C ILE A 73 -18.16 -9.78 19.87
N HIS A 74 -18.87 -10.81 20.36
CA HIS A 74 -20.01 -10.61 21.26
C HIS A 74 -19.60 -10.03 22.61
N LEU A 75 -18.43 -10.42 23.14
CA LEU A 75 -17.87 -9.81 24.34
C LEU A 75 -17.71 -8.30 24.17
N SER A 76 -17.22 -7.84 23.01
CA SER A 76 -17.10 -6.41 22.74
C SER A 76 -18.45 -5.68 22.77
N GLU A 77 -19.53 -6.32 22.30
CA GLU A 77 -20.87 -5.74 22.30
C GLU A 77 -21.49 -5.69 23.70
N VAL A 78 -21.27 -6.72 24.52
CA VAL A 78 -21.86 -6.79 25.87
C VAL A 78 -21.01 -6.10 26.94
N TRP A 79 -19.75 -5.76 26.65
CA TRP A 79 -18.80 -5.18 27.62
C TRP A 79 -19.36 -3.93 28.31
N THR A 80 -20.16 -3.13 27.62
CA THR A 80 -20.79 -1.93 28.19
C THR A 80 -21.74 -2.23 29.35
N TYR A 81 -22.30 -3.44 29.40
CA TYR A 81 -23.24 -3.93 30.41
C TYR A 81 -22.57 -4.72 31.54
N VAL A 82 -21.25 -4.93 31.49
CA VAL A 82 -20.51 -5.64 32.54
C VAL A 82 -19.75 -4.62 33.40
N MET A 83 -19.84 -4.79 34.74
CA MET A 83 -19.17 -3.89 35.70
C MET A 83 -17.68 -4.18 35.87
N LYS A 84 -17.24 -5.40 35.53
CA LYS A 84 -15.85 -5.85 35.62
C LYS A 84 -15.49 -6.64 34.36
N PRO A 85 -14.20 -6.67 33.96
CA PRO A 85 -13.74 -7.58 32.92
C PRO A 85 -14.18 -9.02 33.22
N PRO A 86 -14.54 -9.82 32.21
CA PRO A 86 -14.90 -11.21 32.44
C PRO A 86 -13.72 -11.98 33.03
N PRO A 87 -13.97 -13.05 33.82
CA PRO A 87 -12.90 -13.91 34.32
C PRO A 87 -12.07 -14.46 33.15
N ASN A 88 -10.80 -14.77 33.37
CA ASN A 88 -9.89 -15.31 32.34
C ASN A 88 -9.73 -14.47 31.06
N PHE A 89 -10.08 -13.17 31.09
CA PHE A 89 -9.88 -12.30 29.94
C PHE A 89 -8.42 -12.24 29.48
N SER A 90 -7.47 -12.19 30.42
CA SER A 90 -6.03 -12.25 30.15
C SER A 90 -5.59 -13.55 29.47
N LEU A 91 -6.14 -14.70 29.91
CA LEU A 91 -5.89 -16.00 29.29
C LEU A 91 -6.45 -16.05 27.87
N TYR A 92 -7.65 -15.49 27.65
CA TYR A 92 -8.25 -15.38 26.34
C TYR A 92 -7.42 -14.49 25.39
N ILE A 93 -6.95 -13.33 25.86
CA ILE A 93 -6.04 -12.46 25.08
C ILE A 93 -4.75 -13.21 24.72
N SER A 94 -4.20 -13.98 25.66
CA SER A 94 -2.99 -14.79 25.41
C SER A 94 -3.23 -15.82 24.31
N ALA A 95 -4.41 -16.44 24.28
CA ALA A 95 -4.80 -17.36 23.20
C ALA A 95 -4.95 -16.62 21.85
N LEU A 96 -5.60 -15.45 21.82
CA LEU A 96 -5.66 -14.61 20.62
C LEU A 96 -4.26 -14.27 20.11
N SER A 97 -3.32 -13.96 20.99
CA SER A 97 -1.92 -13.72 20.61
C SER A 97 -1.29 -14.90 19.88
N ALA A 98 -1.54 -16.13 20.36
CA ALA A 98 -1.00 -17.33 19.73
C ALA A 98 -1.63 -17.55 18.34
N PHE A 99 -2.95 -17.36 18.21
CA PHE A 99 -3.64 -17.47 16.92
C PHE A 99 -3.24 -16.38 15.92
N PHE A 100 -2.93 -15.18 16.39
CA PHE A 100 -2.57 -14.04 15.53
C PHE A 100 -1.25 -14.23 14.77
N VAL A 101 -0.38 -15.12 15.26
CA VAL A 101 0.88 -15.50 14.60
C VAL A 101 0.87 -16.91 14.02
N HIS A 102 -0.31 -17.56 13.99
CA HIS A 102 -0.46 -18.92 13.48
C HIS A 102 -0.17 -18.99 11.96
N PRO A 103 0.41 -20.08 11.42
CA PRO A 103 0.75 -20.15 10.00
C PRO A 103 -0.45 -20.06 9.03
N SER A 104 -1.64 -20.52 9.44
CA SER A 104 -2.87 -20.39 8.66
C SER A 104 -3.32 -18.92 8.50
N ILE A 105 -3.54 -18.49 7.25
CA ILE A 105 -4.04 -17.15 6.94
C ILE A 105 -5.49 -16.97 7.44
N TYR A 106 -6.34 -18.00 7.29
CA TYR A 106 -7.70 -17.99 7.84
C TYR A 106 -7.69 -17.69 9.34
N ILE A 107 -6.88 -18.44 10.09
CA ILE A 107 -6.82 -18.30 11.55
C ILE A 107 -6.37 -16.90 11.95
N ARG A 108 -5.33 -16.38 11.29
CA ARG A 108 -4.84 -15.03 11.54
C ARG A 108 -5.89 -13.97 11.17
N ALA A 109 -6.62 -14.13 10.08
CA ALA A 109 -7.63 -13.18 9.62
C ALA A 109 -8.82 -13.07 10.60
N GLU A 110 -9.38 -14.20 11.03
CA GLU A 110 -10.47 -14.23 12.02
C GLU A 110 -10.02 -13.64 13.36
N THR A 111 -8.81 -13.97 13.79
CA THR A 111 -8.23 -13.41 15.02
C THR A 111 -7.99 -11.90 14.89
N ALA A 112 -7.49 -11.43 13.75
CA ALA A 112 -7.25 -10.01 13.48
C ALA A 112 -8.54 -9.19 13.57
N GLN A 113 -9.66 -9.76 13.11
CA GLN A 113 -10.98 -9.12 13.20
C GLN A 113 -11.37 -8.86 14.66
N VAL A 114 -11.20 -9.85 15.54
CA VAL A 114 -11.51 -9.73 16.97
C VAL A 114 -10.64 -8.65 17.61
N ILE A 115 -9.33 -8.71 17.37
CA ILE A 115 -8.37 -7.74 17.93
C ILE A 115 -8.69 -6.32 17.45
N ALA A 116 -8.98 -6.14 16.15
CA ALA A 116 -9.39 -4.84 15.61
C ALA A 116 -10.69 -4.33 16.26
N THR A 117 -11.63 -5.23 16.55
CA THR A 117 -12.88 -4.90 17.26
C THR A 117 -12.61 -4.45 18.70
N PHE A 118 -11.68 -5.12 19.39
CA PHE A 118 -11.24 -4.72 20.74
C PHE A 118 -10.52 -3.37 20.75
N CYS A 119 -9.68 -3.09 19.75
CA CYS A 119 -8.99 -1.80 19.65
C CYS A 119 -9.98 -0.65 19.47
N SER A 120 -11.04 -0.82 18.68
CA SER A 120 -12.10 0.19 18.48
C SER A 120 -13.07 0.31 19.67
N ASN A 121 -13.04 -0.60 20.64
CA ASN A 121 -13.97 -0.57 21.78
C ASN A 121 -13.35 0.23 22.93
N GLU A 122 -13.95 1.39 23.26
CA GLU A 122 -13.42 2.34 24.26
C GLU A 122 -13.13 1.73 25.64
N LYS A 123 -13.95 0.76 26.09
CA LYS A 123 -13.78 0.14 27.42
C LYS A 123 -12.77 -1.00 27.41
N ILE A 124 -12.63 -1.72 26.29
CA ILE A 124 -11.65 -2.80 26.16
C ILE A 124 -10.26 -2.22 25.86
N SER A 125 -10.17 -1.20 25.00
CA SER A 125 -8.91 -0.57 24.62
C SER A 125 -8.18 0.09 25.81
N THR A 126 -8.93 0.45 26.86
CA THR A 126 -8.42 1.02 28.12
C THR A 126 -8.24 -0.01 29.25
N ASN A 127 -8.58 -1.28 29.01
CA ASN A 127 -8.42 -2.34 29.99
C ASN A 127 -6.93 -2.66 30.24
N GLU A 128 -6.55 -2.85 31.51
CA GLU A 128 -5.15 -3.09 31.90
C GLU A 128 -4.52 -4.32 31.25
N ASP A 129 -5.25 -5.44 31.16
CA ASP A 129 -4.71 -6.68 30.57
C ASP A 129 -4.52 -6.52 29.06
N PHE A 130 -5.44 -5.81 28.41
CA PHE A 130 -5.34 -5.53 26.97
C PHE A 130 -4.23 -4.53 26.66
N LEU A 131 -4.07 -3.48 27.46
CA LEU A 131 -2.99 -2.50 27.32
C LEU A 131 -1.59 -3.13 27.46
N LYS A 132 -1.43 -4.13 28.34
CA LYS A 132 -0.17 -4.90 28.46
C LYS A 132 0.12 -5.74 27.21
N TYR A 133 -0.92 -6.15 26.49
CA TYR A 133 -0.82 -6.99 25.31
C TYR A 133 -0.46 -6.22 24.04
N ILE A 134 -1.05 -5.04 23.83
CA ILE A 134 -0.89 -4.27 22.58
C ILE A 134 0.58 -4.08 22.15
N PRO A 135 1.54 -3.69 23.01
CA PRO A 135 2.92 -3.51 22.59
C PRO A 135 3.57 -4.77 21.98
N GLN A 136 3.17 -5.96 22.42
CA GLN A 136 3.68 -7.22 21.87
C GLN A 136 3.02 -7.54 20.52
N LEU A 137 1.70 -7.30 20.43
CA LEU A 137 0.94 -7.40 19.19
C LEU A 137 1.53 -6.51 18.08
N LEU A 138 1.85 -5.26 18.40
CA LEU A 138 2.36 -4.30 17.41
C LEU A 138 3.68 -4.74 16.79
N LYS A 139 4.55 -5.41 17.56
CA LYS A 139 5.84 -5.93 17.06
C LYS A 139 5.66 -7.07 16.04
N VAL A 140 4.59 -7.86 16.16
CA VAL A 140 4.35 -9.01 15.28
C VAL A 140 3.49 -8.66 14.06
N LEU A 141 2.87 -7.47 14.01
CA LEU A 141 2.06 -7.00 12.89
C LEU A 141 2.76 -7.15 11.52
N PRO A 142 4.01 -6.68 11.33
CA PRO A 142 4.81 -6.96 10.14
C PRO A 142 4.69 -8.40 9.63
N ARG A 143 5.02 -9.36 10.49
CA ARG A 143 5.04 -10.79 10.17
C ARG A 143 3.63 -11.32 9.91
N THR A 144 2.64 -10.89 10.71
CA THR A 144 1.25 -11.31 10.54
C THR A 144 0.67 -10.83 9.21
N MET A 145 1.09 -9.65 8.74
CA MET A 145 0.65 -9.11 7.46
C MET A 145 1.40 -9.70 6.26
N SER A 146 2.46 -10.50 6.43
CA SER A 146 3.24 -11.10 5.33
C SER A 146 2.54 -12.32 4.70
N LYS A 147 2.75 -12.52 3.38
CA LYS A 147 2.23 -13.70 2.65
C LYS A 147 2.83 -15.03 3.11
N SER A 148 4.07 -15.01 3.59
CA SER A 148 4.77 -16.19 4.11
C SER A 148 5.16 -15.96 5.57
N CYS A 149 5.11 -17.02 6.37
CA CYS A 149 5.55 -17.02 7.77
C CYS A 149 6.91 -17.71 7.98
N SER A 150 7.51 -18.29 6.93
CA SER A 150 8.77 -19.03 7.01
C SER A 150 9.97 -18.18 6.59
N PRO A 151 10.91 -17.88 7.51
CA PRO A 151 12.15 -17.19 7.19
C PRO A 151 13.27 -18.14 6.73
N THR A 152 13.06 -19.47 6.81
CA THR A 152 14.15 -20.45 6.65
C THR A 152 14.16 -21.06 5.25
N ILE A 153 15.25 -20.83 4.51
CA ILE A 153 15.52 -21.51 3.24
C ILE A 153 15.55 -23.02 3.48
N GLY A 154 14.70 -23.78 2.77
CA GLY A 154 14.67 -25.25 2.83
C GLY A 154 13.67 -25.87 3.80
N GLN A 155 12.89 -25.08 4.55
CA GLN A 155 11.72 -25.59 5.28
C GLN A 155 10.44 -25.37 4.48
N GLU A 156 9.53 -26.35 4.51
CA GLU A 156 8.21 -26.16 3.92
C GLU A 156 7.47 -25.02 4.63
N ASP A 157 6.99 -24.06 3.85
CA ASP A 157 6.19 -22.97 4.38
C ASP A 157 4.85 -23.53 4.88
N LEU A 158 4.69 -23.62 6.20
CA LEU A 158 3.44 -24.08 6.82
C LEU A 158 2.25 -23.22 6.36
N THR A 159 2.45 -21.93 6.06
CA THR A 159 1.40 -21.07 5.51
C THR A 159 0.90 -21.60 4.16
N PHE A 160 1.79 -22.12 3.32
CA PHE A 160 1.42 -22.76 2.06
C PHE A 160 0.62 -24.05 2.28
N GLN A 161 1.00 -24.89 3.26
CA GLN A 161 0.27 -26.11 3.58
C GLN A 161 -1.18 -25.81 4.01
N TYR A 162 -1.39 -24.90 4.97
CA TYR A 162 -2.74 -24.50 5.38
C TYR A 162 -3.52 -23.85 4.25
N SER A 163 -2.88 -23.01 3.43
CA SER A 163 -3.53 -22.36 2.29
C SER A 163 -4.09 -23.37 1.28
N ARG A 164 -3.39 -24.49 1.06
CA ARG A 164 -3.89 -25.58 0.21
C ARG A 164 -5.09 -26.31 0.78
N MET A 165 -5.28 -26.28 2.10
CA MET A 165 -6.46 -26.86 2.75
C MET A 165 -7.67 -25.91 2.73
N ASP A 166 -7.43 -24.59 2.70
CA ASP A 166 -8.48 -23.57 2.80
C ASP A 166 -8.96 -23.00 1.47
N TYR A 167 -8.10 -22.93 0.46
CA TYR A 167 -8.37 -22.20 -0.78
C TYR A 167 -8.14 -23.08 -2.01
N GLU A 168 -9.10 -23.05 -2.92
CA GLU A 168 -9.04 -23.80 -4.18
C GLU A 168 -8.18 -23.08 -5.24
N ASN A 169 -8.17 -21.74 -5.20
CA ASN A 169 -7.51 -20.91 -6.19
C ASN A 169 -6.71 -19.76 -5.52
N LYS A 170 -5.88 -19.07 -6.32
CA LYS A 170 -4.99 -18.01 -5.83
C LYS A 170 -5.76 -16.72 -5.54
N GLU A 171 -6.88 -16.52 -6.21
CA GLU A 171 -7.73 -15.34 -6.07
C GLU A 171 -8.38 -15.32 -4.67
N ASP A 172 -8.87 -16.44 -4.18
CA ASP A 172 -9.46 -16.60 -2.85
C ASP A 172 -8.44 -16.37 -1.75
N LEU A 173 -7.25 -16.97 -1.89
CA LEU A 173 -6.11 -16.72 -1.01
C LEU A 173 -5.73 -15.23 -1.00
N GLN A 174 -5.72 -14.57 -2.16
CA GLN A 174 -5.39 -13.16 -2.27
C GLN A 174 -6.48 -12.27 -1.64
N ARG A 175 -7.77 -12.62 -1.76
CA ARG A 175 -8.86 -11.91 -1.07
C ARG A 175 -8.71 -11.99 0.44
N GLU A 176 -8.44 -13.18 0.96
CA GLU A 176 -8.22 -13.36 2.39
C GLU A 176 -7.00 -12.59 2.89
N TYR A 177 -5.94 -12.60 2.09
CA TYR A 177 -4.73 -11.87 2.40
C TYR A 177 -4.93 -10.35 2.44
N LEU A 178 -5.82 -9.81 1.61
CA LEU A 178 -6.21 -8.40 1.69
C LEU A 178 -7.04 -8.13 2.94
N ARG A 179 -7.95 -9.04 3.31
CA ARG A 179 -8.79 -8.95 4.51
C ARG A 179 -7.97 -8.86 5.80
N ILE A 180 -6.98 -9.74 5.99
CA ILE A 180 -6.08 -9.67 7.17
C ILE A 180 -5.30 -8.35 7.22
N ARG A 181 -4.79 -7.86 6.08
CA ARG A 181 -4.08 -6.58 6.01
C ARG A 181 -4.99 -5.42 6.41
N GLU A 182 -6.25 -5.42 5.99
CA GLU A 182 -7.22 -4.37 6.37
C GLU A 182 -7.46 -4.33 7.88
N TYR A 183 -7.62 -5.49 8.54
CA TYR A 183 -7.75 -5.55 9.99
C TYR A 183 -6.48 -5.07 10.70
N CYS A 184 -5.29 -5.46 10.23
CA CYS A 184 -4.04 -4.99 10.80
C CYS A 184 -3.86 -3.46 10.64
N LEU A 185 -4.22 -2.90 9.48
CA LEU A 185 -4.21 -1.46 9.26
C LEU A 185 -5.22 -0.73 10.18
N ARG A 186 -6.36 -1.36 10.49
CA ARG A 186 -7.30 -0.83 11.48
C ARG A 186 -6.70 -0.85 12.88
N ILE A 187 -6.08 -1.96 13.31
CA ILE A 187 -5.38 -2.05 14.61
C ILE A 187 -4.36 -0.91 14.75
N ILE A 188 -3.55 -0.63 13.72
CA ILE A 188 -2.57 0.46 13.73
C ILE A 188 -3.25 1.83 13.96
N ARG A 189 -4.35 2.11 13.25
CA ARG A 189 -5.06 3.39 13.38
C ARG A 189 -5.63 3.59 14.77
N GLU A 190 -6.30 2.57 15.31
CA GLU A 190 -6.98 2.63 16.61
C GLU A 190 -5.99 2.68 17.79
N THR A 191 -4.82 2.07 17.65
CA THR A 191 -3.79 2.06 18.71
C THR A 191 -2.81 3.24 18.62
N MET A 192 -2.85 4.00 17.52
CA MET A 192 -1.96 5.13 17.26
C MET A 192 -1.86 6.13 18.43
N PRO A 193 -2.97 6.61 19.02
CA PRO A 193 -2.89 7.67 20.04
C PRO A 193 -2.10 7.26 21.28
N ASN A 194 -2.19 5.98 21.65
CA ASN A 194 -1.64 5.46 22.91
C ASN A 194 -0.32 4.72 22.73
N HIS A 195 0.02 4.31 21.51
CA HIS A 195 1.16 3.44 21.24
C HIS A 195 2.05 3.92 20.08
N PHE A 196 2.07 5.23 19.83
CA PHE A 196 2.91 5.86 18.81
C PHE A 196 4.37 5.38 18.86
N ASP A 197 5.02 5.42 20.02
CA ASP A 197 6.45 5.06 20.10
C ASP A 197 6.72 3.62 19.67
N LYS A 198 5.80 2.69 19.94
CA LYS A 198 5.94 1.29 19.53
C LYS A 198 5.71 1.09 18.04
N LEU A 199 4.75 1.81 17.46
CA LEU A 199 4.56 1.82 16.01
C LEU A 199 5.75 2.45 15.30
N PHE A 200 6.30 3.53 15.86
CA PHE A 200 7.47 4.20 15.33
C PHE A 200 8.73 3.34 15.43
N GLU A 201 8.92 2.58 16.53
CA GLU A 201 10.00 1.59 16.65
C GLU A 201 9.98 0.59 15.47
N VAL A 202 8.80 0.08 15.11
CA VAL A 202 8.63 -0.84 13.97
C VAL A 202 8.96 -0.16 12.64
N VAL A 203 8.49 1.09 12.43
CA VAL A 203 8.82 1.87 11.23
C VAL A 203 10.33 2.09 11.13
N ASN A 204 10.97 2.49 12.22
CA ASN A 204 12.41 2.73 12.27
C ASN A 204 13.20 1.46 11.97
N ASP A 205 12.83 0.33 12.57
CA ASP A 205 13.46 -0.97 12.32
C ASP A 205 13.40 -1.36 10.83
N TRP A 206 12.22 -1.27 10.21
CA TRP A 206 12.09 -1.54 8.78
C TRP A 206 12.90 -0.60 7.90
N VAL A 207 12.88 0.70 8.18
CA VAL A 207 13.66 1.66 7.39
C VAL A 207 15.16 1.38 7.52
N VAL A 208 15.68 1.24 8.72
CA VAL A 208 17.12 1.05 8.94
C VAL A 208 17.56 -0.33 8.45
N ASN A 209 16.93 -1.41 8.91
CA ASN A 209 17.42 -2.75 8.65
C ASN A 209 17.04 -3.28 7.27
N ARG A 210 15.84 -2.97 6.76
CA ARG A 210 15.35 -3.50 5.48
C ARG A 210 15.62 -2.55 4.31
N CYS A 211 15.40 -1.24 4.44
CA CYS A 211 15.66 -0.32 3.34
C CYS A 211 17.14 0.05 3.16
N VAL A 212 17.89 0.21 4.25
CA VAL A 212 19.26 0.74 4.17
C VAL A 212 20.30 -0.38 4.22
N VAL A 213 20.18 -1.30 5.18
CA VAL A 213 21.20 -2.34 5.40
C VAL A 213 21.05 -3.50 4.40
N GLN A 214 19.83 -3.97 4.11
CA GLN A 214 19.57 -5.13 3.24
C GLN A 214 18.47 -4.92 2.18
N PRO A 215 18.48 -3.84 1.39
CA PRO A 215 17.42 -3.57 0.40
C PRO A 215 17.27 -4.68 -0.66
N GLN A 216 18.36 -5.37 -1.00
CA GLN A 216 18.37 -6.47 -1.96
C GLN A 216 17.66 -7.75 -1.47
N GLU A 217 17.50 -7.93 -0.16
CA GLU A 217 16.83 -9.10 0.42
C GLU A 217 15.32 -8.88 0.63
N VAL A 218 14.83 -7.68 0.34
CA VAL A 218 13.42 -7.31 0.53
C VAL A 218 12.61 -7.77 -0.67
N THR A 219 11.61 -8.61 -0.40
CA THR A 219 10.72 -9.14 -1.44
C THR A 219 9.71 -8.08 -1.91
N SER A 220 9.15 -8.26 -3.11
CA SER A 220 8.11 -7.37 -3.64
C SER A 220 6.88 -7.26 -2.71
N ASP A 221 6.48 -8.36 -2.07
CA ASP A 221 5.37 -8.36 -1.11
C ASP A 221 5.69 -7.53 0.14
N GLU A 222 6.92 -7.64 0.63
CA GLU A 222 7.39 -6.90 1.79
C GLU A 222 7.50 -5.39 1.51
N TRP A 223 7.95 -4.98 0.31
CA TRP A 223 7.95 -3.58 -0.10
C TRP A 223 6.55 -2.97 -0.08
N GLU A 224 5.57 -3.66 -0.67
CA GLU A 224 4.18 -3.20 -0.70
C GLU A 224 3.57 -3.15 0.72
N LEU A 225 3.91 -4.12 1.56
CA LEU A 225 3.49 -4.13 2.96
C LEU A 225 4.07 -2.94 3.74
N MET A 226 5.38 -2.75 3.63
CA MET A 226 6.11 -1.69 4.31
C MET A 226 5.55 -0.32 3.94
N LYS A 227 5.37 -0.07 2.64
CA LYS A 227 4.71 1.14 2.14
C LYS A 227 3.35 1.38 2.80
N ARG A 228 2.47 0.37 2.86
CA ARG A 228 1.12 0.51 3.45
C ARG A 228 1.16 0.81 4.93
N PHE A 229 2.00 0.10 5.68
CA PHE A 229 2.16 0.28 7.11
C PHE A 229 2.73 1.67 7.44
N LEU A 230 3.82 2.07 6.78
CA LEU A 230 4.43 3.39 6.97
C LEU A 230 3.41 4.50 6.68
N THR A 231 2.68 4.37 5.57
CA THR A 231 1.63 5.33 5.22
C THR A 231 0.54 5.37 6.31
N ALA A 232 0.10 4.23 6.82
CA ALA A 232 -0.89 4.20 7.90
C ALA A 232 -0.38 4.81 9.20
N VAL A 233 0.89 4.59 9.55
CA VAL A 233 1.49 5.16 10.76
C VAL A 233 1.65 6.67 10.66
N ILE A 234 2.16 7.15 9.52
CA ILE A 234 2.37 8.58 9.27
C ILE A 234 1.03 9.31 9.19
N THR A 235 0.09 8.84 8.36
CA THR A 235 -1.25 9.43 8.26
C THR A 235 -1.98 9.39 9.60
N GLY A 236 -1.87 8.29 10.36
CA GLY A 236 -2.42 8.20 11.71
C GLY A 236 -1.79 9.22 12.66
N SER A 237 -0.49 9.48 12.54
CA SER A 237 0.19 10.52 13.34
C SER A 237 -0.30 11.93 13.02
N TYR A 238 -0.63 12.21 11.76
CA TYR A 238 -1.25 13.47 11.33
C TYR A 238 -2.67 13.61 11.88
N GLN A 239 -3.51 12.58 11.70
CA GLN A 239 -4.91 12.60 12.13
C GLN A 239 -5.09 12.75 13.64
N ASN A 240 -4.11 12.27 14.42
CA ASN A 240 -4.11 12.37 15.89
C ASN A 240 -3.27 13.56 16.40
N GLU A 241 -2.91 14.50 15.52
CA GLU A 241 -2.17 15.74 15.86
C GLU A 241 -0.83 15.52 16.59
N LEU A 242 -0.24 14.31 16.51
CA LEU A 242 1.02 13.96 17.17
C LEU A 242 2.21 14.73 16.58
N LEU A 243 2.07 15.18 15.34
CA LEU A 243 3.08 15.96 14.60
C LEU A 243 3.10 17.45 14.95
N THR A 244 2.25 17.90 15.86
CA THR A 244 2.37 19.24 16.47
C THR A 244 3.75 19.42 17.14
N THR A 245 4.26 18.35 17.76
CA THR A 245 5.55 18.35 18.44
C THR A 245 6.71 18.33 17.43
N LEU A 246 7.65 19.27 17.57
CA LEU A 246 8.82 19.37 16.69
C LEU A 246 9.70 18.11 16.73
N GLU A 247 9.78 17.42 17.86
CA GLU A 247 10.56 16.19 18.04
C GLU A 247 10.04 15.05 17.16
N VAL A 248 8.72 14.84 17.13
CA VAL A 248 8.08 13.82 16.30
C VAL A 248 8.30 14.13 14.81
N ARG A 249 8.19 15.40 14.43
CA ARG A 249 8.49 15.85 13.06
C ARG A 249 9.94 15.58 12.67
N LYS A 250 10.90 15.86 13.55
CA LYS A 250 12.32 15.56 13.33
C LYS A 250 12.61 14.06 13.21
N LYS A 251 11.94 13.22 14.01
CA LYS A 251 12.05 11.75 13.90
C LYS A 251 11.68 11.26 12.49
N TYR A 252 10.57 11.74 11.93
CA TYR A 252 10.16 11.37 10.57
C TYR A 252 11.08 11.96 9.50
N LEU A 253 11.53 13.21 9.67
CA LEU A 253 12.50 13.83 8.76
C LEU A 253 13.81 13.04 8.69
N GLN A 254 14.31 12.55 9.83
CA GLN A 254 15.52 11.72 9.88
C GLN A 254 15.35 10.44 9.07
N LEU A 255 14.22 9.73 9.22
CA LEU A 255 13.95 8.51 8.44
C LEU A 255 13.83 8.81 6.94
N PHE A 256 13.18 9.92 6.58
CA PHE A 256 13.12 10.38 5.20
C PHE A 256 14.51 10.64 4.63
N ASP A 257 15.35 11.42 5.33
CA ASP A 257 16.70 11.77 4.90
C ASP A 257 17.58 10.51 4.76
N VAL A 258 17.41 9.52 5.64
CA VAL A 258 18.11 8.23 5.58
C VAL A 258 17.77 7.46 4.30
N ILE A 259 16.47 7.32 3.95
CA ILE A 259 16.06 6.65 2.70
C ILE A 259 16.51 7.45 1.48
N PHE A 260 16.35 8.77 1.52
CA PHE A 260 16.74 9.67 0.45
C PHE A 260 18.25 9.54 0.12
N ASN A 261 19.09 9.58 1.15
CA ASN A 261 20.53 9.41 1.00
C ASN A 261 20.89 8.00 0.53
N CYS A 262 20.16 6.96 0.95
CA CYS A 262 20.32 5.61 0.42
C CYS A 262 20.09 5.58 -1.10
N CYS A 263 18.97 6.16 -1.58
CA CYS A 263 18.68 6.27 -3.01
C CYS A 263 19.79 7.01 -3.77
N LEU A 264 20.27 8.15 -3.24
CA LEU A 264 21.35 8.91 -3.86
C LEU A 264 22.66 8.13 -3.90
N ASN A 265 23.01 7.44 -2.81
CA ASN A 265 24.23 6.64 -2.75
C ASN A 265 24.19 5.52 -3.78
N ILE A 266 23.05 4.86 -3.98
CA ILE A 266 22.89 3.84 -5.02
C ILE A 266 23.09 4.43 -6.41
N LEU A 267 22.50 5.61 -6.68
CA LEU A 267 22.68 6.29 -7.96
C LEU A 267 24.13 6.73 -8.19
N ASN A 268 24.82 7.21 -7.16
CA ASN A 268 26.20 7.69 -7.27
C ASN A 268 27.23 6.54 -7.30
N SER A 269 26.93 5.41 -6.67
CA SER A 269 27.82 4.23 -6.64
C SER A 269 27.88 3.49 -7.98
N SER A 270 27.00 3.82 -8.92
CA SER A 270 26.98 3.23 -10.27
C SER A 270 28.08 3.75 -11.21
N GLY A 271 29.02 4.57 -10.70
CA GLY A 271 30.28 4.88 -11.37
C GLY A 271 30.18 5.96 -12.47
N THR A 272 31.30 6.62 -12.73
CA THR A 272 31.52 7.82 -13.56
C THR A 272 31.29 7.66 -15.07
N THR A 273 30.43 6.75 -15.50
CA THR A 273 29.90 6.66 -16.86
C THR A 273 28.41 6.38 -16.72
N ALA A 274 27.57 7.25 -17.30
CA ALA A 274 26.11 7.30 -17.15
C ALA A 274 25.46 5.97 -16.70
N PRO A 275 24.72 5.93 -15.57
CA PRO A 275 24.16 4.69 -15.04
C PRO A 275 23.36 3.99 -16.13
N THR A 276 23.80 2.83 -16.59
CA THR A 276 23.08 2.01 -17.58
C THR A 276 22.18 0.99 -16.93
N THR A 277 22.22 0.85 -15.60
CA THR A 277 21.43 -0.11 -14.83
C THR A 277 20.92 0.54 -13.55
N LEU A 278 19.70 0.15 -13.15
CA LEU A 278 19.09 0.58 -11.89
C LEU A 278 18.69 -0.68 -11.12
N PRO A 279 19.02 -0.79 -9.82
CA PRO A 279 18.64 -1.97 -9.05
C PRO A 279 17.13 -2.15 -8.95
N ASN A 280 16.67 -3.41 -9.00
CA ASN A 280 15.26 -3.79 -9.02
C ASN A 280 14.49 -3.24 -7.80
N PHE A 281 15.17 -3.12 -6.66
CA PHE A 281 14.60 -2.64 -5.40
C PHE A 281 14.45 -1.11 -5.32
N MET A 282 14.95 -0.34 -6.29
CA MET A 282 14.82 1.12 -6.30
C MET A 282 13.35 1.59 -6.30
N ASN A 283 12.47 0.86 -6.98
CA ASN A 283 11.03 1.13 -6.91
C ASN A 283 10.44 0.95 -5.51
N GLY A 284 10.96 -0.04 -4.77
CA GLY A 284 10.61 -0.26 -3.37
C GLY A 284 11.03 0.92 -2.50
N LEU A 285 12.28 1.36 -2.64
CA LEU A 285 12.82 2.53 -1.92
C LEU A 285 12.05 3.81 -2.24
N LEU A 286 11.76 4.09 -3.50
CA LEU A 286 10.95 5.25 -3.91
C LEU A 286 9.51 5.18 -3.35
N SER A 287 8.92 3.98 -3.33
CA SER A 287 7.61 3.76 -2.73
C SER A 287 7.61 4.05 -1.23
N THR A 288 8.61 3.56 -0.51
CA THR A 288 8.82 3.82 0.93
C THR A 288 9.08 5.31 1.18
N LEU A 289 9.95 5.95 0.40
CA LEU A 289 10.21 7.40 0.47
C LEU A 289 8.91 8.19 0.29
N SER A 290 8.07 7.78 -0.67
CA SER A 290 6.80 8.46 -0.96
C SER A 290 5.77 8.38 0.15
N SER A 291 5.89 7.43 1.08
CA SER A 291 5.04 7.33 2.27
C SER A 291 5.31 8.46 3.26
N PHE A 292 6.52 9.05 3.22
CA PHE A 292 6.89 10.18 4.07
C PHE A 292 6.55 11.55 3.49
N PHE A 293 6.01 11.66 2.27
CA PHE A 293 5.76 12.97 1.63
C PHE A 293 4.86 13.92 2.43
N GLN A 294 4.05 13.41 3.36
CA GLN A 294 3.29 14.27 4.27
C GLN A 294 4.19 15.26 5.04
N ILE A 295 5.46 14.91 5.32
CA ILE A 295 6.40 15.82 5.99
C ILE A 295 6.61 17.15 5.26
N PHE A 296 6.29 17.25 3.96
CA PHE A 296 6.39 18.49 3.20
C PHE A 296 5.51 19.61 3.78
N GLU A 297 4.45 19.29 4.52
CA GLU A 297 3.66 20.28 5.25
C GLU A 297 4.49 21.07 6.27
N ASN A 298 5.57 20.47 6.78
CA ASN A 298 6.45 21.10 7.77
C ASN A 298 7.86 21.39 7.23
N PHE A 299 8.31 20.64 6.22
CA PHE A 299 9.65 20.70 5.64
C PHE A 299 9.56 20.80 4.11
N GLY A 300 8.89 21.84 3.62
CA GLY A 300 8.64 22.05 2.19
C GLY A 300 9.91 22.15 1.36
N GLU A 301 11.05 22.55 1.94
CA GLU A 301 12.35 22.61 1.28
C GLU A 301 12.82 21.24 0.76
N ARG A 302 12.37 20.13 1.37
CA ARG A 302 12.71 18.77 0.93
C ARG A 302 12.08 18.40 -0.41
N ILE A 303 11.10 19.15 -0.90
CA ILE A 303 10.54 18.95 -2.24
C ILE A 303 11.65 19.08 -3.28
N LEU A 304 12.52 20.10 -3.19
CA LEU A 304 13.62 20.31 -4.15
C LEU A 304 14.55 19.09 -4.20
N ASN A 305 14.95 18.57 -3.05
CA ASN A 305 15.77 17.37 -2.95
C ASN A 305 15.14 16.18 -3.70
N VAL A 306 13.83 15.97 -3.52
CA VAL A 306 13.10 14.91 -4.23
C VAL A 306 13.04 15.17 -5.73
N LEU A 307 12.78 16.42 -6.15
CA LEU A 307 12.78 16.77 -7.58
C LEU A 307 14.14 16.46 -8.22
N ASP A 308 15.24 16.79 -7.56
CA ASP A 308 16.59 16.48 -8.05
C ASP A 308 16.83 14.97 -8.15
N LEU A 309 16.42 14.20 -7.14
CA LEU A 309 16.49 12.74 -7.17
C LEU A 309 15.68 12.15 -8.33
N LEU A 310 14.43 12.58 -8.51
CA LEU A 310 13.56 12.11 -9.59
C LEU A 310 14.13 12.46 -10.96
N LYS A 311 14.70 13.66 -11.10
CA LYS A 311 15.38 14.11 -12.31
C LYS A 311 16.55 13.18 -12.67
N LEU A 312 17.43 12.87 -11.71
CA LEU A 312 18.56 11.96 -11.94
C LEU A 312 18.10 10.61 -12.50
N ILE A 313 17.03 10.04 -11.93
CA ILE A 313 16.48 8.76 -12.38
C ILE A 313 15.84 8.87 -13.76
N LEU A 314 15.12 9.96 -14.05
CA LEU A 314 14.45 10.15 -15.34
C LEU A 314 15.44 10.37 -16.50
N LEU A 315 16.63 10.92 -16.21
CA LEU A 315 17.69 11.13 -17.19
C LEU A 315 18.49 9.86 -17.52
N ILE A 316 18.40 8.79 -16.72
CA ILE A 316 19.04 7.49 -17.00
C ILE A 316 18.67 7.03 -18.41
N ASN A 317 19.64 6.73 -19.27
CA ASN A 317 19.32 6.30 -20.63
C ASN A 317 18.70 4.89 -20.61
N ASN A 318 17.64 4.68 -21.38
CA ASN A 318 17.04 3.36 -21.59
C ASN A 318 16.94 3.12 -23.09
N GLU A 319 18.06 2.70 -23.68
CA GLU A 319 18.17 2.47 -25.13
C GLU A 319 17.00 1.61 -25.62
N ASN A 320 16.20 2.16 -26.52
CA ASN A 320 15.02 1.54 -27.13
C ASN A 320 14.00 0.94 -26.12
N ASN A 321 13.94 1.44 -24.88
CA ASN A 321 13.08 0.91 -23.80
C ASN A 321 13.29 -0.59 -23.49
N LEU A 322 14.48 -1.14 -23.77
CA LEU A 322 14.77 -2.57 -23.59
C LEU A 322 14.75 -3.00 -22.12
N ASN A 323 15.16 -2.12 -21.21
CA ASN A 323 15.13 -2.44 -19.77
C ASN A 323 13.75 -2.10 -19.18
N VAL A 324 12.99 -3.15 -18.88
CA VAL A 324 11.63 -3.05 -18.30
C VAL A 324 11.64 -2.41 -16.92
N GLU A 325 12.70 -2.62 -16.12
CA GLU A 325 12.81 -2.11 -14.76
C GLU A 325 13.09 -0.61 -14.75
N ILE A 326 13.96 -0.13 -15.64
CA ILE A 326 14.18 1.31 -15.82
C ILE A 326 12.88 1.98 -16.30
N THR A 327 12.18 1.38 -17.26
CA THR A 327 10.87 1.88 -17.73
C THR A 327 9.84 1.96 -16.61
N ALA A 328 9.76 0.90 -15.77
CA ALA A 328 8.87 0.86 -14.63
C ALA A 328 9.22 1.93 -13.59
N THR A 329 10.51 2.14 -13.34
CA THR A 329 10.99 3.11 -12.35
C THR A 329 10.80 4.55 -12.79
N LYS A 330 11.04 4.85 -14.08
CA LYS A 330 10.69 6.15 -14.66
C LYS A 330 9.20 6.45 -14.57
N ARG A 331 8.35 5.46 -14.88
CA ARG A 331 6.89 5.59 -14.70
C ARG A 331 6.53 5.88 -13.24
N HIS A 332 7.18 5.19 -12.30
CA HIS A 332 6.97 5.44 -10.87
C HIS A 332 7.42 6.86 -10.47
N CYS A 333 8.57 7.33 -10.94
CA CYS A 333 9.05 8.70 -10.71
C CYS A 333 8.06 9.75 -11.22
N ILE A 334 7.49 9.56 -12.42
CA ILE A 334 6.46 10.48 -12.95
C ILE A 334 5.20 10.43 -12.10
N ALA A 335 4.78 9.27 -11.61
CA ALA A 335 3.65 9.16 -10.70
C ALA A 335 3.93 9.87 -9.35
N LEU A 336 5.16 9.82 -8.84
CA LEU A 336 5.56 10.57 -7.65
C LEU A 336 5.57 12.09 -7.91
N LEU A 337 6.06 12.52 -9.07
CA LEU A 337 6.01 13.93 -9.47
C LEU A 337 4.57 14.44 -9.54
N LEU A 338 3.67 13.66 -10.14
CA LEU A 338 2.24 13.96 -10.17
C LEU A 338 1.64 14.00 -8.76
N LYS A 339 2.03 13.07 -7.87
CA LYS A 339 1.59 13.06 -6.47
C LYS A 339 2.01 14.34 -5.74
N ILE A 340 3.25 14.80 -5.92
CA ILE A 340 3.75 16.06 -5.33
C ILE A 340 2.86 17.23 -5.79
N VAL A 341 2.60 17.34 -7.10
CA VAL A 341 1.83 18.46 -7.67
C VAL A 341 0.34 18.41 -7.30
N SER A 342 -0.25 17.21 -7.23
CA SER A 342 -1.70 17.05 -7.02
C SER A 342 -2.13 16.92 -5.56
N VAL A 343 -1.29 16.35 -4.70
CA VAL A 343 -1.62 16.10 -3.27
C VAL A 343 -1.05 17.19 -2.37
N PHE A 344 0.06 17.83 -2.75
CA PHE A 344 0.73 18.88 -1.96
C PHE A 344 0.82 20.22 -2.72
N PRO A 345 -0.32 20.76 -3.22
CA PRO A 345 -0.34 21.93 -4.10
C PRO A 345 0.20 23.20 -3.43
N GLU A 346 -0.11 23.42 -2.15
CA GLU A 346 0.36 24.61 -1.43
C GLU A 346 1.86 24.57 -1.17
N GLN A 347 2.39 23.39 -0.85
CA GLN A 347 3.81 23.20 -0.53
C GLN A 347 4.69 23.22 -1.78
N VAL A 348 4.19 22.72 -2.92
CA VAL A 348 4.94 22.72 -4.19
C VAL A 348 4.87 24.07 -4.92
N LYS A 349 3.88 24.92 -4.64
CA LYS A 349 3.67 26.21 -5.32
C LYS A 349 4.95 27.09 -5.40
N PRO A 350 5.76 27.25 -4.34
CA PRO A 350 7.01 28.02 -4.41
C PRO A 350 8.06 27.43 -5.36
N TYR A 351 7.95 26.14 -5.68
CA TYR A 351 8.88 25.38 -6.53
C TYR A 351 8.27 25.02 -7.88
N ALA A 352 7.15 25.65 -8.27
CA ALA A 352 6.45 25.32 -9.50
C ALA A 352 7.36 25.44 -10.73
N ARG A 353 8.23 26.45 -10.75
CA ARG A 353 9.22 26.62 -11.82
C ARG A 353 10.24 25.48 -11.89
N ASN A 354 10.72 24.98 -10.74
CA ASN A 354 11.63 23.83 -10.69
C ASN A 354 10.97 22.58 -11.28
N VAL A 355 9.68 22.36 -11.00
CA VAL A 355 8.91 21.26 -11.61
C VAL A 355 8.84 21.43 -13.13
N PHE A 356 8.49 22.62 -13.61
CA PHE A 356 8.42 22.92 -15.03
C PHE A 356 9.76 22.68 -15.75
N ASP A 357 10.87 23.20 -15.18
CA ASP A 357 12.20 23.06 -15.76
C ASP A 357 12.68 21.59 -15.74
N LEU A 358 12.34 20.82 -14.70
CA LEU A 358 12.59 19.38 -14.65
C LEU A 358 11.90 18.66 -15.80
N VAL A 359 10.59 18.89 -15.99
CA VAL A 359 9.82 18.25 -17.07
C VAL A 359 10.42 18.59 -18.43
N GLY A 360 10.78 19.85 -18.66
CA GLY A 360 11.42 20.28 -19.91
C GLY A 360 12.74 19.53 -20.19
N GLN A 361 13.56 19.31 -19.16
CA GLN A 361 14.85 18.64 -19.30
C GLN A 361 14.74 17.13 -19.53
N VAL A 362 13.74 16.47 -18.93
CA VAL A 362 13.60 14.99 -19.02
C VAL A 362 12.73 14.53 -20.20
N SER A 363 12.00 15.44 -20.85
CA SER A 363 11.01 15.10 -21.89
C SER A 363 11.59 14.30 -23.06
N ASN A 364 12.88 14.49 -23.38
CA ASN A 364 13.56 13.77 -24.46
C ASN A 364 14.11 12.39 -24.03
N ASN A 365 14.14 12.11 -22.73
CA ASN A 365 14.71 10.89 -22.16
C ASN A 365 13.63 9.88 -21.74
N VAL A 366 12.36 10.14 -22.05
CA VAL A 366 11.22 9.31 -21.65
C VAL A 366 10.47 8.80 -22.88
N SER A 367 9.77 7.66 -22.73
CA SER A 367 8.92 7.13 -23.80
C SER A 367 7.69 8.03 -24.04
N MET A 368 7.02 7.88 -25.18
CA MET A 368 5.82 8.67 -25.49
C MET A 368 4.69 8.49 -24.46
N MET A 369 4.51 7.28 -23.93
CA MET A 369 3.55 7.01 -22.85
C MET A 369 3.99 7.62 -21.50
N GLN A 370 5.28 7.81 -21.27
CA GLN A 370 5.77 8.52 -20.09
C GLN A 370 5.62 10.03 -20.26
N ARG A 371 5.87 10.54 -21.48
CA ARG A 371 5.66 11.94 -21.86
C ARG A 371 4.22 12.37 -21.65
N SER A 372 3.24 11.54 -22.01
CA SER A 372 1.84 11.81 -21.72
C SER A 372 1.61 12.04 -20.22
N ASN A 373 2.13 11.16 -19.36
CA ASN A 373 2.02 11.36 -17.92
C ASN A 373 2.70 12.66 -17.44
N LEU A 374 3.78 13.13 -18.09
CA LEU A 374 4.39 14.44 -17.83
C LEU A 374 3.49 15.61 -18.27
N VAL A 375 2.74 15.48 -19.37
CA VAL A 375 1.69 16.46 -19.76
C VAL A 375 0.67 16.63 -18.62
N HIS A 376 0.27 15.53 -17.98
CA HIS A 376 -0.65 15.58 -16.85
C HIS A 376 -0.04 16.28 -15.62
N VAL A 377 1.27 16.11 -15.38
CA VAL A 377 1.99 16.86 -14.34
C VAL A 377 1.92 18.36 -14.64
N LEU A 378 2.27 18.79 -15.86
CA LEU A 378 2.26 20.21 -16.24
C LEU A 378 0.84 20.82 -16.22
N ALA A 379 -0.17 20.06 -16.64
CA ALA A 379 -1.56 20.49 -16.54
C ALA A 379 -1.98 20.70 -15.08
N SER A 380 -1.61 19.77 -14.19
CA SER A 380 -1.87 19.92 -12.75
C SER A 380 -1.11 21.10 -12.16
N LEU A 381 0.12 21.33 -12.61
CA LEU A 381 0.97 22.46 -12.21
C LEU A 381 0.37 23.81 -12.64
N SER A 382 -0.26 23.86 -13.81
CA SER A 382 -0.93 25.07 -14.32
C SER A 382 -2.06 25.57 -13.42
N ASN A 383 -2.67 24.69 -12.62
CA ASN A 383 -3.67 25.09 -11.63
C ASN A 383 -3.06 25.81 -10.43
N LEU A 384 -1.74 25.74 -10.25
CA LEU A 384 -1.01 26.39 -9.16
C LEU A 384 -0.36 27.72 -9.57
N ALA A 385 -0.38 28.02 -10.87
CA ALA A 385 0.18 29.25 -11.42
C ALA A 385 -0.52 30.48 -10.85
N SER A 386 0.27 31.48 -10.45
CA SER A 386 -0.29 32.69 -9.84
C SER A 386 -0.72 33.73 -10.87
N THR A 387 -0.20 33.64 -12.10
CA THR A 387 -0.54 34.54 -13.21
C THR A 387 -1.04 33.79 -14.43
N VAL A 388 -1.81 34.48 -15.27
CA VAL A 388 -2.34 33.92 -16.52
C VAL A 388 -1.21 33.61 -17.50
N GLU A 389 -0.13 34.41 -17.49
CA GLU A 389 1.05 34.21 -18.32
C GLU A 389 1.78 32.92 -17.95
N GLU A 390 1.98 32.67 -16.65
CA GLU A 390 2.63 31.46 -16.15
C GLU A 390 1.76 30.22 -16.43
N LYS A 391 0.45 30.32 -16.21
CA LYS A 391 -0.52 29.28 -16.57
C LYS A 391 -0.46 28.94 -18.05
N THR A 392 -0.46 29.96 -18.91
CA THR A 392 -0.37 29.82 -20.36
C THR A 392 0.95 29.18 -20.77
N LEU A 393 2.07 29.56 -20.14
CA LEU A 393 3.37 28.98 -20.41
C LEU A 393 3.41 27.48 -20.09
N PHE A 394 2.88 27.08 -18.92
CA PHE A 394 2.84 25.68 -18.51
C PHE A 394 1.99 24.85 -19.46
N LEU A 395 0.78 25.32 -19.78
CA LEU A 395 -0.12 24.64 -20.71
C LEU A 395 0.46 24.56 -22.13
N ARG A 396 1.02 25.66 -22.64
CA ARG A 396 1.63 25.70 -23.98
C ARG A 396 2.77 24.71 -24.10
N ASN A 397 3.65 24.61 -23.10
CA ASN A 397 4.74 23.63 -23.14
C ASN A 397 4.18 22.20 -23.09
N ALA A 398 3.17 21.94 -22.25
CA ALA A 398 2.56 20.64 -22.09
C ALA A 398 2.02 20.07 -23.41
N ILE A 399 1.39 20.90 -24.24
CA ILE A 399 0.77 20.48 -25.51
C ILE A 399 1.61 20.84 -26.75
N SER A 400 2.77 21.48 -26.59
CA SER A 400 3.58 22.02 -27.70
C SER A 400 3.92 20.98 -28.77
N TYR A 401 4.26 19.77 -28.33
CA TYR A 401 4.59 18.66 -29.22
C TYR A 401 3.37 18.15 -29.99
N ASP A 402 2.23 18.04 -29.31
CA ASP A 402 0.99 17.58 -29.92
C ASP A 402 0.51 18.61 -30.96
N ILE A 403 0.60 19.91 -30.65
CA ILE A 403 0.31 21.00 -31.60
C ILE A 403 1.24 20.90 -32.81
N ASN A 404 2.56 20.81 -32.61
CA ASN A 404 3.50 20.73 -33.72
C ASN A 404 3.22 19.50 -34.61
N TYR A 405 2.96 18.34 -34.00
CA TYR A 405 2.60 17.13 -34.74
C TYR A 405 1.35 17.32 -35.61
N ILE A 406 0.30 17.96 -35.09
CA ILE A 406 -0.93 18.25 -35.86
C ILE A 406 -0.67 19.26 -36.98
N GLU A 407 0.10 20.31 -36.71
CA GLU A 407 0.37 21.38 -37.68
C GLU A 407 1.27 20.89 -38.83
N THR A 408 2.19 19.96 -38.55
CA THR A 408 3.16 19.46 -39.55
C THR A 408 2.66 18.27 -40.36
N GLU A 409 1.72 17.47 -39.86
CA GLU A 409 1.36 16.21 -40.49
C GLU A 409 0.07 16.28 -41.32
N PRO A 410 0.07 15.82 -42.59
CA PRO A 410 -1.07 15.94 -43.51
C PRO A 410 -2.24 14.99 -43.19
N PHE A 411 -2.21 14.27 -42.07
CA PHE A 411 -3.23 13.25 -41.73
C PHE A 411 -4.62 13.84 -41.53
N SER A 412 -4.72 15.11 -41.14
CA SER A 412 -5.99 15.81 -40.90
C SER A 412 -6.65 16.31 -42.19
N ALA A 413 -5.92 16.33 -43.31
CA ALA A 413 -6.39 16.92 -44.57
C ALA A 413 -7.35 16.01 -45.37
N SER A 414 -7.28 14.69 -45.18
CA SER A 414 -8.19 13.74 -45.85
C SER A 414 -8.20 12.38 -45.14
N MET A 415 -9.29 11.61 -45.34
CA MET A 415 -9.40 10.23 -44.83
C MET A 415 -8.28 9.32 -45.37
N GLU A 416 -7.87 9.53 -46.62
CA GLU A 416 -6.81 8.76 -47.26
C GLU A 416 -5.44 9.05 -46.63
N ASN A 417 -5.14 10.32 -46.32
CA ASN A 417 -3.94 10.70 -45.59
C ASN A 417 -3.91 10.12 -44.17
N PHE A 418 -5.06 10.07 -43.50
CA PHE A 418 -5.18 9.44 -42.18
C PHE A 418 -4.89 7.94 -42.23
N LEU A 419 -5.51 7.22 -43.17
CA LEU A 419 -5.30 5.78 -43.34
C LEU A 419 -3.86 5.44 -43.74
N ASN A 420 -3.25 6.28 -44.59
CA ASN A 420 -1.85 6.11 -44.99
C ASN A 420 -0.87 6.44 -43.85
N ASN A 421 -1.10 7.50 -43.07
CA ASN A 421 -0.23 7.87 -41.95
C ASN A 421 -0.33 6.88 -40.77
N THR A 422 -1.53 6.37 -40.50
CA THR A 422 -1.73 5.31 -39.50
C THR A 422 -1.34 3.93 -40.02
N GLY A 423 -1.01 3.79 -41.31
CA GLY A 423 -0.72 2.53 -41.96
C GLY A 423 -1.87 1.52 -41.90
N LEU A 424 -3.11 2.00 -41.78
CA LEU A 424 -4.33 1.18 -41.85
C LEU A 424 -4.69 0.81 -43.30
N SER A 425 -4.11 1.51 -44.27
CA SER A 425 -4.18 1.16 -45.70
C SER A 425 -3.34 -0.07 -46.08
N PHE A 426 -2.45 -0.53 -45.21
CA PHE A 426 -1.51 -1.62 -45.49
C PHE A 426 -1.85 -2.87 -44.67
N ALA A 427 -1.61 -4.04 -45.25
CA ALA A 427 -1.75 -5.31 -44.53
C ALA A 427 -0.80 -5.35 -43.33
N PRO A 428 -1.24 -5.86 -42.16
CA PRO A 428 -0.44 -5.85 -40.95
C PRO A 428 0.78 -6.77 -41.10
N ASP A 429 1.98 -6.19 -41.02
CA ASP A 429 3.21 -6.97 -40.85
C ASP A 429 3.34 -7.43 -39.40
N LEU A 430 2.90 -8.67 -39.14
CA LEU A 430 2.91 -9.29 -37.82
C LEU A 430 4.31 -9.38 -37.20
N LYS A 431 5.39 -9.41 -38.00
CA LYS A 431 6.77 -9.44 -37.49
C LYS A 431 7.25 -8.06 -37.04
N ALA A 432 6.89 -7.00 -37.77
CA ALA A 432 7.19 -5.62 -37.40
C ALA A 432 6.35 -5.12 -36.22
N ILE A 433 5.11 -5.61 -36.07
CA ILE A 433 4.25 -5.31 -34.92
C ILE A 433 4.82 -5.96 -33.64
N ALA A 434 5.27 -7.22 -33.71
CA ALA A 434 5.84 -7.94 -32.57
C ALA A 434 7.17 -7.34 -32.05
N SER A 435 7.93 -6.68 -32.92
CA SER A 435 9.24 -6.08 -32.61
C SER A 435 9.20 -4.56 -32.38
N GLN A 436 8.00 -3.94 -32.34
CA GLN A 436 7.82 -2.48 -32.26
C GLN A 436 8.57 -1.68 -33.34
N SER A 437 9.00 -2.34 -34.43
CA SER A 437 9.72 -1.73 -35.55
C SER A 437 8.78 -1.26 -36.66
N CYS A 438 7.47 -1.26 -36.42
CA CYS A 438 6.49 -0.80 -37.39
C CYS A 438 6.66 0.71 -37.62
N PRO A 439 6.85 1.17 -38.88
CA PRO A 439 7.06 2.58 -39.19
C PRO A 439 5.86 3.47 -38.80
N TYR A 440 4.67 2.88 -38.68
CA TYR A 440 3.43 3.56 -38.30
C TYR A 440 3.15 3.55 -36.79
N TYR A 441 3.99 2.89 -35.98
CA TYR A 441 3.75 2.75 -34.54
C TYR A 441 3.70 4.10 -33.83
N LEU A 442 4.65 4.99 -34.12
CA LEU A 442 4.71 6.33 -33.57
C LEU A 442 3.52 7.19 -34.00
N SER A 443 3.13 7.14 -35.28
CA SER A 443 1.96 7.89 -35.78
C SER A 443 0.66 7.45 -35.11
N ARG A 444 0.45 6.13 -34.94
CA ARG A 444 -0.72 5.59 -34.22
C ARG A 444 -0.75 6.05 -32.77
N LEU A 445 0.40 6.03 -32.09
CA LEU A 445 0.50 6.38 -30.68
C LEU A 445 0.28 7.88 -30.45
N ASN A 446 0.80 8.74 -31.34
CA ASN A 446 0.56 10.19 -31.32
C ASN A 446 -0.92 10.53 -31.54
N VAL A 447 -1.57 9.85 -32.50
CA VAL A 447 -3.02 10.02 -32.74
C VAL A 447 -3.82 9.61 -31.50
N CYS A 448 -3.51 8.46 -30.87
CA CYS A 448 -4.19 8.03 -29.64
C CYS A 448 -3.98 9.01 -28.49
N LEU A 449 -2.77 9.54 -28.30
CA LEU A 449 -2.48 10.53 -27.27
C LEU A 449 -3.26 11.82 -27.50
N PHE A 450 -3.28 12.31 -28.75
CA PHE A 450 -4.07 13.47 -29.13
C PHE A 450 -5.55 13.28 -28.76
N PHE A 451 -6.19 12.20 -29.20
CA PHE A 451 -7.60 11.95 -28.86
C PHE A 451 -7.82 11.83 -27.34
N PHE A 452 -6.90 11.23 -26.60
CA PHE A 452 -7.03 11.09 -25.15
C PHE A 452 -6.96 12.44 -24.42
N TYR A 453 -6.04 13.33 -24.79
CA TYR A 453 -5.91 14.66 -24.18
C TYR A 453 -6.99 15.63 -24.63
N PHE A 454 -7.37 15.59 -25.90
CA PHE A 454 -8.29 16.56 -26.50
C PHE A 454 -9.75 16.21 -26.27
N PHE A 455 -10.12 14.92 -26.25
CA PHE A 455 -11.52 14.49 -26.09
C PHE A 455 -11.89 13.94 -24.71
N LEU A 456 -10.93 13.40 -23.93
CA LEU A 456 -11.23 12.66 -22.68
C LEU A 456 -10.57 13.22 -21.41
N GLY A 457 -9.66 14.20 -21.51
CA GLY A 457 -8.75 14.57 -20.42
C GLY A 457 -9.08 15.86 -19.64
N ARG A 458 -8.74 15.87 -18.34
CA ARG A 458 -8.79 17.01 -17.38
C ARG A 458 -8.11 18.32 -17.84
N VAL A 459 -7.32 18.28 -18.91
CA VAL A 459 -6.75 19.46 -19.57
C VAL A 459 -7.86 20.40 -20.05
N TRP A 460 -8.97 19.84 -20.55
CA TRP A 460 -10.14 20.60 -20.99
C TRP A 460 -10.91 21.26 -19.83
N VAL A 461 -11.04 20.60 -18.67
CA VAL A 461 -11.67 21.21 -17.47
C VAL A 461 -10.85 22.41 -16.98
N SER A 462 -9.53 22.32 -17.06
CA SER A 462 -8.61 23.40 -16.64
C SER A 462 -8.56 24.55 -17.67
N LEU A 463 -8.79 24.25 -18.96
CA LEU A 463 -8.92 25.22 -20.06
C LEU A 463 -10.30 25.90 -20.10
N TRP A 464 -11.40 25.20 -19.77
CA TRP A 464 -12.74 25.80 -19.68
C TRP A 464 -12.84 26.82 -18.55
N GLY A 465 -12.17 26.56 -17.42
CA GLY A 465 -11.98 27.56 -16.37
C GLY A 465 -11.23 28.83 -16.85
N CYS A 466 -10.41 28.74 -17.91
CA CYS A 466 -9.75 29.91 -18.53
C CYS A 466 -10.64 30.67 -19.53
N LEU A 467 -11.65 30.03 -20.13
CA LEU A 467 -12.52 30.66 -21.14
C LEU A 467 -13.71 31.40 -20.53
N GLY A 468 -13.87 31.40 -19.19
CA GLY A 468 -14.94 32.11 -18.52
C GLY A 468 -16.34 31.64 -18.91
N ILE A 469 -16.48 30.38 -19.34
CA ILE A 469 -17.79 29.75 -19.59
C ILE A 469 -18.13 28.89 -18.37
N CYS A 470 -18.48 29.58 -17.28
CA CYS A 470 -19.42 29.16 -16.24
C CYS A 470 -20.02 30.44 -15.64
#